data_AF-A0A2E7Q3H1-F1
#
_entry.id   AF-A0A2E7Q3H1-F1
#
_cell.length_a   1.000
_cell.length_b   1.000
_cell.length_c   1.000
_cell.angle_alpha   90.00
_cell.angle_beta   90.00
_cell.angle_gamma   90.00
#
_symmetry.space_group_name_H-M   'P 1'
#
loop_
_entity.id
_entity.type
_entity.pdbx_description
1 polymer ?
#
loop_
_entity_poly.entity_id
_entity_poly.type
_entity_poly.pdbx_seq_one_letter_code
_entity_poly.pdbx_strand_id
1 'polypeptide(L)'
;MTRPAAGTAPGTQAQTQVSAARESAKEFEAMFLGQMVDEMLSTVEIGNFGGGHAEETWRSFLSDAIGRSIADQGSTGIADGIETAILRYQTGRER
;
A
#
# COMPACT_ATOMS: atom_id res chain seq x y z
N MET A 1 -1.19 -14.52 46.62
CA MET A 1 -0.25 -14.03 45.58
C MET A 1 -1.07 -13.48 44.43
N THR A 2 -1.30 -12.17 44.43
CA THR A 2 -1.97 -11.42 43.35
C THR A 2 -0.95 -11.17 42.22
N ARG A 3 -1.25 -11.66 41.02
CA ARG A 3 -0.46 -11.36 39.81
C ARG A 3 -0.75 -9.92 39.37
N PRO A 4 0.27 -9.10 39.05
CA PRO A 4 0.02 -7.79 38.46
C PRO A 4 -0.44 -7.99 37.00
N ALA A 5 -1.51 -7.29 36.63
CA ALA A 5 -1.89 -7.14 35.23
C ALA A 5 -0.84 -6.24 34.56
N ALA A 6 -0.14 -6.77 33.56
CA ALA A 6 0.75 -5.99 32.73
C ALA A 6 -0.10 -5.06 31.86
N GLY A 7 -0.25 -3.80 32.29
CA GLY A 7 -0.73 -2.72 31.44
C GLY A 7 0.33 -2.43 30.38
N THR A 8 -0.02 -2.65 29.12
CA THR A 8 0.81 -2.26 27.98
C THR A 8 1.14 -0.78 28.08
N ALA A 9 2.42 -0.44 28.16
CA ALA A 9 2.86 0.95 28.28
C ALA A 9 2.43 1.76 27.04
N PRO A 10 2.01 3.03 27.19
CA PRO A 10 1.53 3.87 26.08
C PRO A 10 2.53 4.02 24.92
N GLY A 11 3.84 3.86 25.18
CA GLY A 11 4.87 3.88 24.14
C GLY A 11 4.82 2.71 23.15
N THR A 12 4.40 1.51 23.59
CA THR A 12 4.30 0.33 22.72
C THR A 12 3.10 0.43 21.78
N GLN A 13 1.97 0.94 22.28
CA GLN A 13 0.77 1.11 21.46
C GLN A 13 0.99 2.14 20.35
N ALA A 14 1.60 3.29 20.66
CA ALA A 14 1.93 4.30 19.66
C ALA A 14 2.87 3.78 18.56
N GLN A 15 3.87 2.96 18.93
CA GLN A 15 4.77 2.34 17.96
C GLN A 15 4.06 1.34 17.04
N THR A 16 3.14 0.53 17.58
CA THR A 16 2.32 -0.39 16.77
C THR A 16 1.40 0.37 15.80
N GLN A 17 0.82 1.50 16.22
CA GLN A 17 -0.04 2.31 15.34
C GLN A 17 0.75 2.92 14.18
N VAL A 18 1.96 3.43 14.44
CA VAL A 18 2.83 3.98 13.39
C VAL A 18 3.27 2.89 12.41
N SER A 19 3.67 1.70 12.90
CA SER A 19 4.03 0.60 11.99
C SER A 19 2.85 0.14 11.13
N ALA A 20 1.65 0.06 11.69
CA ALA A 20 0.45 -0.31 10.95
C ALA A 20 0.07 0.76 9.90
N ALA A 21 0.17 2.04 10.25
CA ALA A 21 -0.08 3.14 9.32
C ALA A 21 0.89 3.11 8.12
N ARG A 22 2.17 2.84 8.40
CA ARG A 22 3.20 2.71 7.36
C ARG A 22 2.95 1.52 6.43
N GLU A 23 2.59 0.37 6.98
CA GLU A 23 2.27 -0.82 6.19
C GLU A 23 1.06 -0.58 5.28
N SER A 24 -0.04 -0.06 5.84
CA SER A 24 -1.23 0.30 5.05
C SER A 24 -0.94 1.36 3.98
N ALA A 25 -0.09 2.35 4.28
CA ALA A 25 0.29 3.36 3.31
C ALA A 25 1.10 2.79 2.14
N LYS A 26 2.00 1.85 2.42
CA LYS A 26 2.76 1.13 1.39
C LYS A 26 1.87 0.23 0.54
N GLU A 27 0.92 -0.47 1.15
CA GLU A 27 -0.07 -1.28 0.41
C GLU A 27 -0.93 -0.40 -0.51
N PHE A 28 -1.38 0.75 -0.02
CA PHE A 28 -2.10 1.72 -0.83
C PHE A 28 -1.26 2.20 -2.02
N GLU A 29 -0.01 2.59 -1.78
CA GLU A 29 0.92 3.01 -2.83
C GLU A 29 1.09 1.90 -3.89
N ALA A 30 1.29 0.65 -3.46
CA ALA A 30 1.42 -0.49 -4.37
C ALA A 30 0.17 -0.70 -5.23
N MET A 31 -1.03 -0.64 -4.63
CA MET A 31 -2.29 -0.76 -5.36
C MET A 31 -2.47 0.37 -6.37
N PHE A 32 -2.22 1.61 -5.95
CA PHE A 32 -2.33 2.78 -6.80
C PHE A 32 -1.37 2.70 -7.99
N LEU A 33 -0.10 2.39 -7.74
CA LEU A 33 0.90 2.24 -8.80
C LEU A 33 0.57 1.07 -9.72
N GLY A 34 0.04 -0.03 -9.19
CA GLY A 34 -0.46 -1.14 -9.99
C GLY A 34 -1.53 -0.69 -10.98
N GLN A 35 -2.51 0.09 -10.54
CA GLN A 35 -3.55 0.65 -11.42
C GLN A 35 -2.97 1.61 -12.48
N MET A 36 -2.01 2.45 -12.10
CA MET A 36 -1.37 3.37 -13.04
C MET A 36 -0.57 2.61 -14.11
N VAL A 37 0.15 1.56 -13.72
CA VAL A 37 0.87 0.69 -14.65
C VAL A 37 -0.09 -0.07 -15.55
N ASP A 38 -1.20 -0.56 -14.99
CA ASP A 38 -2.25 -1.23 -15.74
C ASP A 38 -2.81 -0.33 -16.85
N GLU A 39 -3.16 0.91 -16.51
CA GLU A 39 -3.62 1.92 -17.47
C GLU A 39 -2.55 2.21 -18.54
N MET A 40 -1.28 2.38 -18.14
CA MET A 40 -0.19 2.57 -19.10
C MET A 40 -0.06 1.39 -20.06
N LEU A 41 -0.13 0.14 -19.57
CA LEU A 41 -0.08 -1.06 -20.41
C LEU A 41 -1.32 -1.17 -21.32
N SER A 42 -2.48 -0.69 -20.88
CA SER A 42 -3.71 -0.64 -21.70
C SER A 42 -3.57 0.29 -22.92
N THR A 43 -2.73 1.33 -22.83
CA THR A 43 -2.48 2.24 -23.95
C THR A 43 -1.50 1.70 -25.01
N VAL A 44 -0.81 0.59 -24.72
CA VAL A 44 0.13 -0.03 -25.67
C VAL A 44 -0.64 -0.99 -26.56
N GLU A 45 -0.83 -0.65 -27.83
CA GLU A 45 -1.45 -1.56 -28.80
C GLU A 45 -0.53 -2.77 -29.07
N ILE A 46 -0.88 -3.94 -28.53
CA ILE A 46 -0.16 -5.21 -28.79
C ILE A 46 -0.63 -5.83 -30.12
N GLY A 47 -0.72 -5.03 -31.19
CA GLY A 47 -0.98 -5.49 -32.57
C GLY A 47 -2.07 -6.56 -32.76
N ASN A 48 -1.98 -7.31 -33.86
CA ASN A 48 -2.94 -8.36 -34.25
C ASN A 48 -2.96 -9.61 -33.33
N PHE A 49 -2.23 -9.59 -32.21
CA PHE A 49 -2.15 -10.65 -31.21
C PHE A 49 -2.76 -10.25 -29.86
N GLY A 50 -3.21 -8.99 -29.71
CA GLY A 50 -3.74 -8.44 -28.47
C GLY A 50 -5.26 -8.58 -28.38
N GLY A 51 -5.79 -9.26 -27.36
CA GLY A 51 -7.24 -9.25 -27.08
C GLY A 51 -7.84 -10.53 -26.49
N GLY A 52 -7.04 -11.38 -25.83
CA GLY A 52 -7.55 -12.57 -25.13
C GLY A 52 -7.68 -12.39 -23.62
N HIS A 53 -8.63 -13.09 -22.98
CA HIS A 53 -8.77 -13.12 -21.51
C HIS A 53 -7.49 -13.52 -20.77
N ALA A 54 -6.66 -14.37 -21.39
CA ALA A 54 -5.36 -14.77 -20.87
C ALA A 54 -4.37 -13.58 -20.79
N GLU A 55 -4.37 -12.70 -21.79
CA GLU A 55 -3.50 -11.53 -21.83
C GLU A 55 -3.92 -10.50 -20.79
N GLU A 56 -5.22 -10.24 -20.63
CA GLU A 56 -5.75 -9.35 -19.61
C GLU A 56 -5.32 -9.80 -18.20
N THR A 57 -5.40 -11.11 -17.94
CA THR A 57 -4.97 -11.71 -16.69
C THR A 57 -3.46 -11.56 -16.47
N TRP A 58 -2.64 -11.89 -17.47
CA TRP A 58 -1.18 -11.75 -17.39
C TRP A 58 -0.74 -10.29 -17.25
N ARG A 59 -1.42 -9.36 -17.92
CA ARG A 59 -1.20 -7.93 -17.81
C ARG A 59 -1.48 -7.43 -16.40
N SER A 60 -2.59 -7.87 -15.80
CA SER A 60 -2.94 -7.52 -14.41
C SER A 60 -1.89 -8.05 -13.41
N PHE A 61 -1.40 -9.29 -13.59
CA PHE A 61 -0.31 -9.80 -12.75
C PHE A 61 1.00 -9.01 -12.92
N LEU A 62 1.31 -8.62 -14.15
CA LEU A 62 2.50 -7.81 -14.43
C LEU A 62 2.39 -6.41 -13.84
N SER A 63 1.23 -5.75 -13.98
CA SER A 63 1.00 -4.41 -13.45
C SER A 63 1.08 -4.39 -11.92
N ASP A 64 0.50 -5.37 -11.25
CA ASP A 64 0.62 -5.55 -9.79
C ASP A 64 2.07 -5.76 -9.34
N ALA A 65 2.82 -6.65 -10.01
CA ALA A 65 4.22 -6.93 -9.68
C ALA A 65 5.11 -5.69 -9.86
N ILE A 66 4.90 -4.92 -10.93
CA ILE A 66 5.63 -3.66 -11.16
C ILE A 66 5.23 -2.63 -10.11
N GLY A 67 3.93 -2.45 -9.84
CA GLY A 67 3.44 -1.49 -8.84
C GLY A 67 4.02 -1.75 -7.45
N ARG A 68 4.05 -3.02 -7.01
CA ARG A 68 4.69 -3.45 -5.77
C ARG A 68 6.19 -3.22 -5.76
N SER A 69 6.89 -3.54 -6.85
CA SER A 69 8.34 -3.30 -6.96
C SER A 69 8.68 -1.82 -6.85
N ILE A 70 7.86 -0.93 -7.41
CA ILE A 70 8.06 0.53 -7.29
C ILE A 70 7.77 1.01 -5.86
N ALA A 71 6.68 0.53 -5.23
CA ALA A 71 6.36 0.85 -3.84
C ALA A 71 7.44 0.36 -2.86
N ASP A 72 8.01 -0.83 -3.09
CA ASP A 72 9.10 -1.39 -2.29
C ASP A 72 10.37 -0.55 -2.31
N GLN A 73 10.64 0.17 -3.41
CA GLN A 73 11.76 1.09 -3.52
C GLN A 73 11.57 2.36 -2.69
N GLY A 74 10.32 2.73 -2.36
CA GLY A 74 10.00 3.91 -1.55
C GLY A 74 10.37 5.24 -2.21
N SER A 75 10.50 5.29 -3.54
CA SER A 75 11.01 6.47 -4.25
C SER A 75 9.95 7.51 -4.64
N THR A 76 8.66 7.19 -4.51
CA THR A 76 7.58 8.08 -4.99
C THR A 76 7.08 9.07 -3.93
N GLY A 77 7.28 8.76 -2.64
CA GLY A 77 6.81 9.58 -1.51
C GLY A 77 5.30 9.53 -1.27
N ILE A 78 4.54 8.74 -2.05
CA ILE A 78 3.09 8.58 -1.86
C ILE A 78 2.81 7.91 -0.52
N ALA A 79 3.54 6.84 -0.18
CA ALA A 79 3.36 6.15 1.10
C ALA A 79 3.56 7.10 2.30
N ASP A 80 4.58 7.97 2.30
CA ASP A 80 4.82 8.91 3.41
C ASP A 80 3.66 9.91 3.59
N GLY A 81 3.10 10.39 2.47
CA GLY A 81 1.94 11.29 2.47
C GLY A 81 0.68 10.61 3.04
N ILE A 82 0.44 9.36 2.65
CA ILE A 82 -0.70 8.56 3.12
C ILE A 82 -0.54 8.16 4.59
N GLU A 83 0.66 7.75 5.02
CA GLU A 83 0.97 7.47 6.44
C GLU A 83 0.64 8.69 7.31
N THR A 84 1.10 9.88 6.88
CA THR A 84 0.81 11.13 7.56
C THR A 84 -0.69 11.42 7.65
N ALA A 85 -1.45 11.14 6.58
CA ALA A 85 -2.90 11.33 6.57
C ALA A 85 -3.62 10.35 7.52
N ILE A 86 -3.20 9.08 7.54
CA ILE A 86 -3.73 8.04 8.43
C ILE A 86 -3.50 8.43 9.90
N LEU A 87 -2.28 8.84 10.26
CA LEU A 87 -1.95 9.24 11.63
C LEU A 87 -2.73 10.48 12.09
N ARG A 88 -2.93 11.46 11.20
CA ARG A 88 -3.77 12.63 11.48
C ARG A 88 -5.22 12.24 11.73
N TYR A 89 -5.76 11.33 10.93
CA TYR A 89 -7.12 10.84 11.09
C TYR A 89 -7.31 10.10 12.42
N GLN A 90 -6.36 9.22 12.78
CA GLN A 90 -6.37 8.50 14.07
C GLN A 90 -6.30 9.46 15.26
N THR A 91 -5.36 10.42 15.23
CA THR A 91 -5.22 11.42 16.31
C THR A 91 -6.47 12.30 16.45
N GLY A 92 -7.13 12.65 15.34
CA GLY A 92 -8.38 13.41 15.35
C GLY A 92 -9.58 12.63 15.89
N ARG A 93 -9.54 11.29 15.82
CA ARG A 93 -10.57 10.38 16.37
C ARG A 93 -10.46 10.16 17.87
N GLU A 94 -9.28 10.41 18.45
CA GLU A 94 -8.98 10.19 19.87
C GLU A 94 -9.21 11.45 20.74
N ARG A 95 -9.62 12.58 20.14
CA ARG A 95 -10.08 13.79 20.84
C ARG A 95 -11.59 13.83 20.97
#